data_AF-A0A2V5RNG0-F1
#
_entry.id   AF-A0A2V5RNG0-F1
#
_cell.length_a   1.000
_cell.length_b   1.000
_cell.length_c   1.000
_cell.angle_alpha   90.00
_cell.angle_beta   90.00
_cell.angle_gamma   90.00
#
_symmetry.space_group_name_H-M   'P 1'
#
loop_
_entity.id
_entity.type
_entity.pdbx_description
1 polymer ?
#
loop_
_entity_poly.entity_id
_entity_poly.type
_entity_poly.pdbx_seq_one_letter_code
_entity_poly.pdbx_strand_id
1 'polypeptide(L)'
;MSAGISLQSTFRRPNDRKTFVNTKINHLAVWILIVVYFLIGWGWYTIFGEKWLNLHARTMTDIEHTHNVGAYLLSFVASIVVNYTLAVLIARTNPESVWCGLKVALACWFAFVFMEYATISVFSAFETNPWPLICIDMGRPFLGMAISGLVLGAWRKGA
;
A
#
# COMPACT_ATOMS: atom_id res chain seq x y z
N MET A 1 -45.71 -50.72 -22.09
CA MET A 1 -45.21 -49.72 -21.14
C MET A 1 -43.69 -49.76 -21.15
N SER A 2 -43.04 -48.80 -21.78
CA SER A 2 -41.61 -48.54 -21.60
C SER A 2 -41.40 -47.04 -21.79
N ALA A 3 -41.24 -46.32 -20.66
CA ALA A 3 -41.01 -44.89 -20.63
C ALA A 3 -39.49 -44.66 -20.70
N GLY A 4 -38.99 -44.25 -21.87
CA GLY A 4 -37.63 -43.78 -22.03
C GLY A 4 -37.49 -42.37 -21.47
N ILE A 5 -37.00 -42.26 -20.24
CA ILE A 5 -36.67 -40.97 -19.62
C ILE A 5 -35.32 -40.52 -20.18
N SER A 6 -35.34 -39.60 -21.15
CA SER A 6 -34.16 -38.89 -21.64
C SER A 6 -33.77 -37.80 -20.64
N LEU A 7 -32.85 -38.11 -19.73
CA LEU A 7 -32.17 -37.12 -18.89
C LEU A 7 -31.15 -36.33 -19.73
N GLN A 8 -31.60 -35.27 -20.39
CA GLN A 8 -30.69 -34.22 -20.85
C GLN A 8 -30.24 -33.41 -19.63
N SER A 9 -29.09 -33.78 -19.09
CA SER A 9 -28.39 -32.97 -18.09
C SER A 9 -27.87 -31.71 -18.78
N THR A 10 -28.61 -30.61 -18.61
CA THR A 10 -28.21 -29.28 -19.07
C THR A 10 -27.02 -28.81 -18.24
N PHE A 11 -25.82 -29.30 -18.57
CA PHE A 11 -24.57 -28.77 -18.06
C PHE A 11 -24.39 -27.35 -18.61
N ARG A 12 -24.93 -26.37 -17.88
CA ARG A 12 -24.72 -24.95 -18.14
C ARG A 12 -23.25 -24.66 -17.86
N ARG A 13 -22.40 -24.67 -18.89
CA ARG A 13 -21.01 -24.20 -18.78
C ARG A 13 -21.04 -22.78 -18.21
N PRO A 14 -20.39 -22.51 -17.07
CA PRO A 14 -20.14 -21.14 -16.66
C PRO A 14 -19.40 -20.48 -17.82
N ASN A 15 -19.96 -19.38 -18.29
CA ASN A 15 -19.36 -18.61 -19.36
C ASN A 15 -18.06 -18.03 -18.78
N ASP A 16 -16.93 -18.69 -19.01
CA ASP A 16 -15.57 -18.19 -18.72
C ASP A 16 -15.27 -17.02 -19.67
N ARG A 17 -16.07 -15.97 -19.58
CA ARG A 17 -15.69 -14.67 -20.08
C ARG A 17 -14.62 -14.21 -19.11
N LYS A 18 -13.37 -14.57 -19.40
CA LYS A 18 -12.20 -13.83 -18.93
C LYS A 18 -12.43 -12.40 -19.38
N THR A 19 -13.12 -11.61 -18.56
CA THR A 19 -13.13 -10.17 -18.67
C THR A 19 -11.68 -9.80 -18.43
N PHE A 20 -10.92 -9.68 -19.52
CA PHE A 20 -9.67 -8.97 -19.49
C PHE A 20 -10.04 -7.60 -18.96
N VAL A 21 -9.84 -7.40 -17.66
CA VAL A 21 -9.97 -6.09 -17.05
C VAL A 21 -8.84 -5.31 -17.69
N ASN A 22 -9.13 -4.68 -18.83
CA ASN A 22 -8.24 -3.80 -19.53
C ASN A 22 -8.21 -2.52 -18.72
N THR A 23 -7.59 -2.60 -17.54
CA THR A 23 -7.40 -1.43 -16.72
C THR A 23 -6.18 -0.73 -17.29
N LYS A 24 -6.43 0.30 -18.09
CA LYS A 24 -5.38 1.25 -18.46
C LYS A 24 -4.94 1.96 -17.17
N ILE A 25 -3.91 1.43 -16.52
CA ILE A 25 -3.27 2.08 -15.37
C ILE A 25 -2.50 3.28 -15.92
N ASN A 26 -2.76 4.47 -15.38
CA ASN A 26 -1.98 5.63 -15.77
C ASN A 26 -0.60 5.58 -15.14
N HIS A 27 0.40 5.20 -15.93
CA HIS A 27 1.79 5.13 -15.51
C HIS A 27 2.31 6.50 -15.03
N LEU A 28 1.86 7.62 -15.61
CA LEU A 28 2.27 8.96 -15.19
C LEU A 28 1.86 9.26 -13.74
N ALA A 29 0.63 8.88 -13.36
CA ALA A 29 0.15 9.06 -12.00
C ALA A 29 1.00 8.28 -10.99
N VAL A 30 1.42 7.06 -11.35
CA VAL A 30 2.29 6.24 -10.50
C VAL A 30 3.67 6.87 -10.34
N TRP A 31 4.26 7.42 -11.42
CA TRP A 31 5.55 8.11 -11.34
C TRP A 31 5.51 9.36 -10.46
N ILE A 32 4.43 10.15 -10.54
CA ILE A 32 4.22 11.31 -9.65
C ILE A 32 4.13 10.82 -8.19
N LEU A 33 3.41 9.73 -7.93
CA LEU A 33 3.28 9.19 -6.59
C LEU A 33 4.59 8.68 -5.99
N ILE A 34 5.49 8.14 -6.81
CA ILE A 34 6.84 7.77 -6.36
C ILE A 34 7.56 9.00 -5.80
N VAL A 35 7.56 10.12 -6.53
CA VAL A 35 8.17 11.37 -6.06
C VAL A 35 7.52 11.85 -4.76
N VAL A 36 6.19 11.77 -4.67
CA VAL A 36 5.44 12.11 -3.45
C VAL A 36 5.87 11.26 -2.26
N TYR A 37 6.13 9.95 -2.44
CA TYR A 37 6.63 9.09 -1.37
C TYR A 37 7.97 9.57 -0.79
N PHE A 38 8.88 10.04 -1.65
CA PHE A 38 10.16 10.59 -1.20
C PHE A 38 9.99 11.92 -0.47
N LEU A 39 9.14 12.80 -0.98
CA LEU A 39 8.85 14.08 -0.33
C LEU A 39 8.19 13.90 1.04
N ILE A 40 7.27 12.92 1.15
CA ILE A 40 6.67 12.54 2.44
C ILE A 40 7.74 11.99 3.37
N GLY A 41 8.62 11.10 2.89
CA GLY A 41 9.71 10.57 3.71
C GLY A 41 10.62 11.68 4.24
N TRP A 42 11.06 12.57 3.35
CA TRP A 42 11.87 13.73 3.71
C TRP A 42 11.15 14.61 4.73
N GLY A 43 9.92 15.06 4.44
CA GLY A 43 9.13 15.91 5.34
C GLY A 43 8.77 15.23 6.66
N TRP A 44 8.60 13.91 6.68
CA TRP A 44 8.28 13.17 7.90
C TRP A 44 9.47 13.14 8.85
N TYR A 45 10.66 12.84 8.33
CA TYR A 45 11.88 12.77 9.15
C TYR A 45 12.49 14.14 9.44
N THR A 46 12.14 15.21 8.71
CA THR A 46 12.47 16.57 9.15
C THR A 46 11.68 17.00 10.38
N ILE A 47 10.43 16.53 10.53
CA ILE A 47 9.56 16.87 11.66
C ILE A 47 9.78 15.91 12.86
N PHE A 48 9.86 14.61 12.60
CA PHE A 48 9.89 13.58 13.64
C PHE A 48 11.25 12.91 13.82
N GLY A 49 12.27 13.27 13.03
CA GLY A 49 13.57 12.60 13.00
C GLY A 49 14.29 12.57 14.35
N GLU A 50 14.38 13.69 15.05
CA GLU A 50 15.00 13.73 16.39
C GLU A 50 14.27 12.83 17.39
N LYS A 51 12.93 12.89 17.41
CA LYS A 51 12.12 12.03 18.28
C LYS A 51 12.30 10.55 17.92
N TRP A 52 12.33 10.23 16.63
CA TRP A 52 12.53 8.88 16.13
C TRP A 52 13.90 8.31 16.53
N LEU A 53 14.96 9.11 16.45
CA LEU A 53 16.30 8.71 16.91
C LEU A 53 16.34 8.53 18.43
N ASN A 54 15.77 9.47 19.19
CA ASN A 54 15.74 9.37 20.66
C ASN A 54 15.01 8.11 21.14
N LEU A 55 13.92 7.71 20.46
CA LEU A 55 13.19 6.47 20.76
C LEU A 55 13.99 5.21 20.42
N HIS A 56 14.95 5.31 19.50
CA HIS A 56 15.95 4.27 19.23
C HIS A 56 17.21 4.37 20.12
N ALA A 57 17.23 5.30 21.09
CA ALA A 57 18.42 5.66 21.86
C ALA A 57 19.63 6.01 20.98
N ARG A 58 19.37 6.73 19.87
CA ARG A 58 20.36 7.23 18.91
C ARG A 58 20.34 8.75 18.84
N THR A 59 21.40 9.29 18.27
CA THR A 59 21.61 10.73 18.03
C THR A 59 21.97 10.98 16.57
N MET A 60 21.92 12.24 16.13
CA MET A 60 22.24 12.59 14.73
C MET A 60 23.67 12.19 14.32
N THR A 61 24.61 12.26 15.26
CA THR A 61 26.00 11.85 15.03
C THR A 61 26.16 10.35 14.78
N ASP A 62 25.21 9.53 15.24
CA ASP A 62 25.24 8.07 14.99
C ASP A 62 24.91 7.71 13.54
N ILE A 63 24.21 8.59 12.82
CA ILE A 63 23.68 8.32 11.47
C ILE A 63 24.34 9.16 10.36
N GLU A 64 25.20 10.12 10.73
CA GLU A 64 25.83 11.06 9.81
C GLU A 64 26.67 10.37 8.71
N HIS A 65 27.23 9.20 9.02
CA HIS A 65 28.05 8.42 8.09
C HIS A 65 27.36 7.16 7.55
N THR A 66 26.14 6.85 7.97
CA THR A 66 25.43 5.63 7.57
C THR A 66 24.58 5.86 6.32
N HIS A 67 25.23 6.09 5.17
CA HIS A 67 24.53 6.21 3.89
C HIS A 67 24.40 4.82 3.23
N ASN A 68 23.39 4.06 3.62
CA ASN A 68 23.10 2.76 2.98
C ASN A 68 22.33 2.97 1.67
N VAL A 69 23.06 3.04 0.55
CA VAL A 69 22.50 3.15 -0.80
C VAL A 69 21.48 2.04 -1.09
N GLY A 70 21.71 0.83 -0.56
CA GLY A 70 20.78 -0.30 -0.70
C GLY A 70 19.41 -0.02 -0.09
N ALA A 71 19.34 0.67 1.05
CA ALA A 71 18.07 1.02 1.69
C ALA A 71 17.27 2.04 0.84
N TYR A 72 17.94 3.01 0.22
CA TYR A 72 17.29 3.96 -0.68
C TYR A 72 16.79 3.30 -1.97
N LEU A 73 17.59 2.42 -2.56
CA LEU A 73 17.18 1.64 -3.75
C LEU A 73 15.99 0.74 -3.43
N LEU A 74 16.01 0.05 -2.29
CA LEU A 74 14.88 -0.76 -1.85
C LEU A 74 13.63 0.09 -1.62
N SER A 75 13.77 1.27 -1.01
CA SER A 75 12.65 2.21 -0.80
C SER A 75 12.05 2.69 -2.13
N PHE A 76 12.90 2.96 -3.13
CA PHE A 76 12.47 3.32 -4.48
C PHE A 76 11.66 2.18 -5.13
N VAL A 77 12.21 0.96 -5.15
CA VAL A 77 11.53 -0.21 -5.71
C VAL A 77 10.23 -0.52 -4.96
N ALA A 78 10.25 -0.44 -3.63
CA ALA A 78 9.06 -0.63 -2.80
C ALA A 78 7.97 0.39 -3.14
N SER A 79 8.32 1.66 -3.35
CA SER A 79 7.35 2.68 -3.74
C SER A 79 6.68 2.39 -5.09
N ILE A 80 7.43 1.86 -6.06
CA ILE A 80 6.89 1.40 -7.35
C ILE A 80 5.88 0.28 -7.09
N VAL A 81 6.30 -0.78 -6.39
CA VAL A 81 5.48 -1.97 -6.16
C VAL A 81 4.19 -1.61 -5.41
N VAL A 82 4.27 -0.82 -4.34
CA VAL A 82 3.10 -0.40 -3.55
C VAL A 82 2.11 0.39 -4.41
N ASN A 83 2.58 1.38 -5.17
CA ASN A 83 1.68 2.22 -5.98
C ASN A 83 1.03 1.45 -7.13
N TYR A 84 1.77 0.57 -7.82
CA TYR A 84 1.19 -0.28 -8.87
C TYR A 84 0.20 -1.30 -8.30
N THR A 85 0.53 -1.91 -7.16
CA THR A 85 -0.37 -2.86 -6.49
C THR A 85 -1.66 -2.17 -6.08
N LEU A 86 -1.54 -0.97 -5.49
CA LEU A 86 -2.70 -0.19 -5.10
C LEU A 86 -3.54 0.24 -6.31
N ALA A 87 -2.89 0.64 -7.41
CA ALA A 87 -3.58 0.95 -8.67
C ALA A 87 -4.36 -0.26 -9.21
N VAL A 88 -3.79 -1.46 -9.15
CA VAL A 88 -4.47 -2.71 -9.54
C VAL A 88 -5.62 -3.03 -8.58
N LEU A 89 -5.46 -2.87 -7.26
CA LEU A 89 -6.53 -3.14 -6.31
C LEU A 89 -7.72 -2.19 -6.54
N ILE A 90 -7.45 -0.89 -6.63
CA ILE A 90 -8.45 0.14 -6.93
C ILE A 90 -9.07 -0.08 -8.32
N ALA A 91 -8.30 -0.62 -9.27
CA ALA A 91 -8.80 -1.01 -10.59
C ALA A 91 -9.86 -2.12 -10.53
N ARG A 92 -9.73 -3.05 -9.59
CA ARG A 92 -10.62 -4.20 -9.45
C ARG A 92 -11.85 -3.91 -8.60
N THR A 93 -11.80 -2.91 -7.72
CA THR A 93 -12.93 -2.54 -6.85
C THR A 93 -13.99 -1.66 -7.52
N ASN A 94 -13.81 -1.30 -8.81
CA ASN A 94 -14.71 -0.43 -9.60
C ASN A 94 -15.22 0.80 -8.81
N PRO A 95 -14.33 1.73 -8.43
CA PRO A 95 -14.64 2.83 -7.56
C PRO A 95 -15.54 3.82 -8.30
N GLU A 96 -16.80 3.94 -7.87
CA GLU A 96 -17.69 5.01 -8.33
C GLU A 96 -17.29 6.39 -7.76
N SER A 97 -16.31 6.42 -6.84
CA SER A 97 -15.90 7.61 -6.11
C SER A 97 -14.42 7.57 -5.70
N VAL A 98 -13.80 8.75 -5.62
CA VAL A 98 -12.42 8.96 -5.13
C VAL A 98 -12.23 8.37 -3.73
N TRP A 99 -13.28 8.45 -2.90
CA TRP A 99 -13.28 7.91 -1.54
C TRP A 99 -13.12 6.39 -1.48
N CYS A 100 -13.48 5.67 -2.54
CA CYS A 100 -13.24 4.23 -2.61
C CYS A 100 -11.73 3.94 -2.69
N GLY A 101 -10.97 4.72 -3.46
CA GLY A 101 -9.51 4.59 -3.53
C GLY A 101 -8.83 4.82 -2.19
N LEU A 102 -9.24 5.85 -1.45
CA LEU A 102 -8.77 6.10 -0.09
C LEU A 102 -9.11 4.94 0.85
N LYS A 103 -10.36 4.46 0.86
CA LYS A 103 -10.78 3.35 1.73
C LYS A 103 -9.98 2.07 1.47
N VAL A 104 -9.73 1.72 0.21
CA VAL A 104 -8.89 0.56 -0.16
C VAL A 104 -7.48 0.76 0.36
N ALA A 105 -6.89 1.93 0.14
CA ALA A 105 -5.53 2.21 0.59
C ALA A 105 -5.39 2.16 2.12
N LEU A 106 -6.34 2.74 2.85
CA LEU A 106 -6.36 2.74 4.31
C LEU A 106 -6.60 1.33 4.88
N ALA A 107 -7.47 0.54 4.26
CA ALA A 107 -7.68 -0.85 4.64
C ALA A 107 -6.41 -1.69 4.43
N CYS A 108 -5.73 -1.54 3.28
CA CYS A 108 -4.47 -2.21 3.01
C CYS A 108 -3.37 -1.78 3.97
N TRP A 109 -3.25 -0.48 4.25
CA TRP A 109 -2.29 0.03 5.21
C TRP A 109 -2.55 -0.56 6.60
N PHE A 110 -3.79 -0.50 7.09
CA PHE A 110 -4.10 -0.95 8.43
C PHE A 110 -3.87 -2.46 8.59
N ALA A 111 -4.47 -3.26 7.69
CA ALA A 111 -4.46 -4.71 7.82
C ALA A 111 -3.08 -5.33 7.52
N PHE A 112 -2.37 -4.86 6.49
CA PHE A 112 -1.15 -5.53 6.00
C PHE A 112 0.14 -4.83 6.40
N VAL A 113 0.10 -3.55 6.75
CA VAL A 113 1.31 -2.78 7.07
C VAL A 113 1.36 -2.49 8.56
N PHE A 114 0.36 -1.78 9.09
CA PHE A 114 0.32 -1.38 10.50
C PHE A 114 0.26 -2.56 11.44
N MET A 115 -0.71 -3.47 11.28
CA MET A 115 -0.87 -4.61 12.20
C MET A 115 0.34 -5.54 12.17
N GLU A 116 0.83 -5.88 10.97
CA GLU A 116 2.01 -6.74 10.81
C GLU A 116 3.25 -6.12 11.47
N TYR A 117 3.52 -4.84 11.18
CA TYR A 117 4.66 -4.14 11.79
C TYR A 117 4.52 -3.99 13.31
N ALA A 118 3.32 -3.65 13.79
CA ALA A 118 3.08 -3.51 15.23
C ALA A 118 3.35 -4.81 15.97
N THR A 119 2.87 -5.94 15.43
CA THR A 119 3.15 -7.28 15.98
C THR A 119 4.65 -7.55 15.98
N ILE A 120 5.34 -7.40 14.85
CA ILE A 120 6.79 -7.62 14.77
C ILE A 120 7.54 -6.71 15.74
N SER A 121 7.19 -5.43 15.81
CA SER A 121 7.85 -4.44 16.66
C SER A 121 7.72 -4.77 18.15
N VAL A 122 6.53 -5.21 18.59
CA VAL A 122 6.32 -5.59 19.99
C VAL A 122 7.10 -6.85 20.34
N PHE A 123 7.09 -7.87 19.47
CA PHE A 123 7.80 -9.13 19.73
C PHE A 123 9.32 -9.02 19.62
N SER A 124 9.83 -8.35 18.58
CA SER A 124 11.27 -8.25 18.31
C SER A 124 12.03 -7.44 19.36
N ALA A 125 11.33 -6.56 20.07
CA ALA A 125 11.90 -5.78 21.17
C ALA A 125 11.55 -6.33 22.55
N PHE A 126 11.06 -7.56 22.69
CA PHE A 126 10.62 -8.11 23.99
C PHE A 126 9.68 -7.15 24.75
N GLU A 127 8.73 -6.55 24.03
CA GLU A 127 7.76 -5.57 24.55
C GLU A 127 8.35 -4.21 24.99
N THR A 128 9.64 -3.94 24.74
CA THR A 128 10.25 -2.65 25.13
C THR A 128 10.07 -1.55 24.10
N ASN A 129 9.64 -1.86 22.87
CA ASN A 129 9.43 -0.85 21.84
C ASN A 129 8.24 0.05 22.22
N PRO A 130 8.45 1.36 22.44
CA PRO A 130 7.39 2.24 22.90
C PRO A 130 6.39 2.48 21.76
N TRP A 131 5.09 2.46 22.06
CA TRP A 131 4.01 2.76 21.09
C TRP A 131 4.24 4.03 20.25
N PRO A 132 4.78 5.14 20.80
CA PRO A 132 5.16 6.29 20.00
C PRO A 132 6.10 5.99 18.84
N LEU A 133 7.01 5.02 18.98
CA LEU A 133 7.92 4.63 17.91
C LEU A 133 7.16 3.94 16.76
N ILE A 134 6.30 2.98 17.10
CA ILE A 134 5.43 2.27 16.15
C ILE A 134 4.57 3.28 15.37
N CYS A 135 3.99 4.26 16.06
CA CYS A 135 3.19 5.31 15.42
C CYS A 135 4.01 6.17 14.45
N ILE A 136 5.26 6.51 14.78
CA ILE A 136 6.12 7.29 13.88
C ILE A 136 6.50 6.47 12.66
N ASP A 137 6.87 5.20 12.85
CA ASP A 137 7.28 4.32 11.75
C ASP A 137 6.12 4.06 10.78
N MET A 138 4.91 3.87 11.32
CA MET A 138 3.71 3.57 10.53
C MET A 138 2.95 4.80 10.03
N GLY A 139 3.19 5.98 10.60
CA GLY A 139 2.58 7.23 10.15
C GLY A 139 3.08 7.69 8.78
N ARG A 140 4.36 7.44 8.45
CA ARG A 140 4.90 7.72 7.11
C ARG A 140 4.19 6.91 6.01
N PRO A 141 4.12 5.56 6.06
CA PRO A 141 3.39 4.79 5.06
C PRO A 141 1.88 5.07 5.08
N PHE A 142 1.30 5.45 6.22
CA PHE A 142 -0.10 5.89 6.28
C PHE A 142 -0.36 7.05 5.33
N LEU A 143 0.43 8.13 5.44
CA LEU A 143 0.28 9.29 4.56
C LEU A 143 0.56 8.94 3.09
N GLY A 144 1.62 8.17 2.83
CA GLY A 144 1.96 7.73 1.48
C GLY A 144 0.83 6.96 0.81
N MET A 145 0.26 5.96 1.51
CA MET A 145 -0.83 5.14 0.99
C MET A 145 -2.13 5.94 0.87
N ALA A 146 -2.45 6.81 1.84
CA ALA A 146 -3.66 7.65 1.79
C ALA A 146 -3.66 8.58 0.57
N ILE A 147 -2.55 9.30 0.33
CA ILE A 147 -2.41 10.20 -0.83
C ILE A 147 -2.46 9.39 -2.13
N SER A 148 -1.81 8.23 -2.17
CA SER A 148 -1.85 7.35 -3.34
C SER A 148 -3.26 6.85 -3.65
N GLY A 149 -4.02 6.45 -2.63
CA GLY A 149 -5.41 6.05 -2.78
C GLY A 149 -6.29 7.18 -3.33
N LEU A 150 -6.08 8.41 -2.86
CA LEU A 150 -6.79 9.58 -3.36
C LEU A 150 -6.44 9.89 -4.82
N VAL A 151 -5.15 9.97 -5.15
CA VAL A 151 -4.68 10.30 -6.51
C VAL A 151 -5.12 9.24 -7.51
N LEU A 152 -4.91 7.95 -7.20
CA LEU A 152 -5.31 6.85 -8.07
C LEU A 152 -6.83 6.74 -8.22
N GLY A 153 -7.58 6.99 -7.12
CA GLY A 153 -9.04 7.04 -7.15
C GLY A 153 -9.58 8.21 -7.99
N ALA A 154 -8.96 9.39 -7.89
CA ALA A 154 -9.33 10.57 -8.66
C ALA A 154 -9.04 10.42 -10.16
N TRP A 155 -7.86 9.89 -10.50
CA TRP A 155 -7.45 9.76 -11.89
C TRP A 155 -8.36 8.84 -12.70
N ARG A 156 -8.95 7.83 -12.06
CA ARG A 156 -9.85 6.89 -12.75
C ARG A 156 -11.22 7.48 -13.05
N LYS A 157 -11.64 8.52 -12.34
CA LYS A 157 -12.87 9.26 -12.65
C LYS A 157 -12.68 10.21 -13.84
N GLY A 158 -11.44 10.64 -14.11
CA GLY A 158 -11.08 11.58 -15.16
C GLY A 158 -10.59 10.95 -16.48
N ALA A 159 -10.49 9.63 -16.57
CA ALA A 159 -10.07 8.87 -17.76
C ALA A 159 -11.21 8.00 -18.28
#